data_AF-A0A7S0X8N4-F1
#
_entry.id   AF-A0A7S0X8N4-F1
#
_cell.length_a   1.000
_cell.length_b   1.000
_cell.length_c   1.000
_cell.angle_alpha   90.00
_cell.angle_beta   90.00
_cell.angle_gamma   90.00
#
_symmetry.space_group_name_H-M   'P 1'
#
loop_
_entity.id
_entity.type
_entity.pdbx_description
1 polymer ?
#
loop_
_entity_poly.entity_id
_entity_poly.type
_entity_poly.pdbx_seq_one_letter_code
_entity_poly.pdbx_strand_id
1 'polypeptide(L)'
;AYALVAAGAVVPLLALVQAVARDSDDGLKPTDVATCPANTDAVVAAGDTALLVLAEVANVAASFLAEEGWEVRYDEDTDRPVFVDEQSGMQQAAPPQLASTAGDWRAALLLETLTLVQPLATDPTTGAPRWPVRVLRHVPGAVDSQDPLASLSVMDLALEEGDDGECTRVLVRGPWMGSDGDVEGEVDPNEPPGTALDSWGDATAAAALALELGARSGGSG
;
A
#
# COMPACT_ATOMS: atom_id res chain seq x y z
N ALA A 1 -14.18 5.71 -9.01
CA ALA A 1 -12.73 5.52 -8.82
C ALA A 1 -11.97 6.84 -8.69
N TYR A 2 -11.92 7.69 -9.73
CA TYR A 2 -11.14 8.95 -9.71
C TYR A 2 -11.40 9.86 -8.50
N ALA A 3 -12.66 10.07 -8.13
CA ALA A 3 -13.01 10.89 -6.96
C ALA A 3 -12.51 10.30 -5.64
N LEU A 4 -12.45 8.96 -5.50
CA LEU A 4 -11.90 8.29 -4.32
C LEU A 4 -10.39 8.50 -4.22
N VAL A 5 -9.68 8.36 -5.34
CA VAL A 5 -8.24 8.64 -5.44
C VAL A 5 -7.96 10.11 -5.10
N ALA A 6 -8.68 11.03 -5.72
CA ALA A 6 -8.53 12.47 -5.47
C ALA A 6 -8.86 12.87 -4.02
N ALA A 7 -9.78 12.16 -3.37
CA ALA A 7 -10.12 12.37 -1.96
C ALA A 7 -9.10 11.76 -0.98
N GLY A 8 -8.04 11.10 -1.47
CA GLY A 8 -7.04 10.45 -0.63
C GLY A 8 -7.56 9.20 0.08
N ALA A 9 -8.59 8.54 -0.45
CA ALA A 9 -9.21 7.38 0.19
C ALA A 9 -8.39 6.08 0.07
N VAL A 10 -7.40 6.01 -0.84
CA VAL A 10 -6.61 4.79 -1.07
C VAL A 10 -5.84 4.38 0.19
N VAL A 11 -5.12 5.31 0.82
CA VAL A 11 -4.34 5.04 2.05
C VAL A 11 -5.20 4.50 3.21
N PRO A 12 -6.30 5.14 3.62
CA PRO A 12 -7.13 4.58 4.69
C PRO A 12 -7.80 3.26 4.32
N LEU A 13 -8.13 3.02 3.05
CA LEU A 13 -8.64 1.71 2.61
C LEU A 13 -7.56 0.63 2.73
N LEU A 14 -6.34 0.89 2.28
CA LEU A 14 -5.20 -0.02 2.47
C LEU A 14 -4.95 -0.29 3.96
N ALA A 15 -5.00 0.74 4.81
CA ALA A 15 -4.85 0.60 6.26
C ALA A 15 -5.92 -0.34 6.88
N LEU A 16 -7.17 -0.26 6.42
CA LEU A 16 -8.25 -1.16 6.87
C LEU A 16 -8.02 -2.60 6.43
N VAL A 17 -7.57 -2.82 5.18
CA VAL A 17 -7.22 -4.17 4.70
C VAL A 17 -6.08 -4.77 5.51
N GLN A 18 -5.06 -3.96 5.80
CA GLN A 18 -3.84 -4.38 6.49
C GLN A 18 -4.00 -4.50 8.01
N ALA A 19 -5.08 -3.93 8.59
CA ALA A 19 -5.40 -4.10 10.00
C ALA A 19 -5.87 -5.51 10.36
N VAL A 20 -6.33 -6.28 9.36
CA VAL A 20 -6.74 -7.68 9.53
C VAL A 20 -5.49 -8.57 9.47
N ALA A 21 -5.19 -9.27 10.56
CA ALA A 21 -4.17 -10.32 10.54
C ALA A 21 -4.64 -11.47 9.64
N ARG A 22 -3.77 -11.94 8.75
CA ARG A 22 -4.08 -12.95 7.74
C ARG A 22 -3.12 -14.13 7.85
N ASP A 23 -3.64 -15.33 7.62
CA ASP A 23 -2.88 -16.58 7.62
C ASP A 23 -2.27 -16.82 6.24
N SER A 24 -0.94 -16.74 6.15
CA SER A 24 -0.20 -16.98 4.89
C SER A 24 -0.33 -18.41 4.39
N ASP A 25 -0.55 -19.38 5.28
CA ASP A 25 -0.56 -20.80 4.95
C ASP A 25 -1.97 -21.27 4.52
N ASP A 26 -3.00 -20.44 4.77
CA ASP A 26 -4.39 -20.67 4.35
C ASP A 26 -4.89 -19.57 3.40
N GLY A 27 -4.08 -19.22 2.40
CA GLY A 27 -4.48 -18.34 1.30
C GLY A 27 -4.88 -16.93 1.75
N LEU A 28 -4.21 -16.40 2.78
CA LEU A 28 -4.43 -15.06 3.34
C LEU A 28 -5.83 -14.84 3.92
N LYS A 29 -6.51 -15.90 4.37
CA LYS A 29 -7.75 -15.76 5.13
C LYS A 29 -7.51 -15.05 6.47
N PRO A 30 -8.50 -14.29 6.99
CA PRO A 30 -8.39 -13.69 8.31
C PRO A 30 -8.09 -14.76 9.36
N THR A 31 -7.08 -14.51 10.20
CA THR A 31 -6.77 -15.38 11.33
C THR A 31 -7.90 -15.32 12.36
N ASP A 32 -8.23 -16.46 12.97
CA ASP A 32 -9.28 -16.55 13.99
C ASP A 32 -9.00 -15.64 15.19
N VAL A 33 -10.07 -15.09 15.79
CA VAL A 33 -9.99 -14.21 16.97
C VAL A 33 -9.34 -14.87 18.19
N ALA A 34 -9.39 -16.20 18.27
CA ALA A 34 -8.73 -16.96 19.32
C ALA A 34 -7.19 -16.87 19.22
N THR A 35 -6.66 -16.78 18.00
CA THR A 35 -5.22 -16.65 17.71
C THR A 35 -4.82 -15.18 17.65
N CYS A 36 -5.69 -14.30 17.13
CA CYS A 36 -5.48 -12.86 17.08
C CYS A 36 -6.69 -12.10 17.64
N PRO A 37 -6.71 -11.73 18.94
CA PRO A 37 -7.83 -11.02 19.54
C PRO A 37 -8.16 -9.66 18.91
N ALA A 38 -7.21 -9.07 18.16
CA ALA A 38 -7.42 -7.82 17.42
C ALA A 38 -8.33 -8.00 16.18
N ASN A 39 -8.42 -9.22 15.62
CA ASN A 39 -9.36 -9.57 14.54
C ASN A 39 -10.79 -9.73 15.09
N THR A 40 -11.34 -8.67 15.65
CA THR A 40 -12.76 -8.62 16.00
C THR A 40 -13.62 -8.64 14.72
N ASP A 41 -14.87 -9.08 14.83
CA ASP A 41 -15.82 -9.10 13.70
C ASP A 41 -15.90 -7.74 12.98
N ALA A 42 -15.84 -6.64 13.73
CA ALA A 42 -15.88 -5.29 13.16
C ALA A 42 -14.62 -4.94 12.36
N VAL A 43 -13.44 -5.38 12.80
CA VAL A 43 -12.17 -5.16 12.09
C VAL A 43 -12.14 -5.98 10.81
N VAL A 44 -12.51 -7.26 10.88
CA VAL A 44 -12.57 -8.14 9.71
C VAL A 44 -13.58 -7.61 8.69
N ALA A 45 -14.80 -7.26 9.12
CA ALA A 45 -15.82 -6.72 8.23
C ALA A 45 -15.39 -5.38 7.58
N ALA A 46 -14.71 -4.51 8.31
CA ALA A 46 -14.18 -3.26 7.75
C ALA A 46 -13.06 -3.53 6.72
N GLY A 47 -12.16 -4.46 7.00
CA GLY A 47 -11.10 -4.87 6.08
C GLY A 47 -11.66 -5.51 4.80
N ASP A 48 -12.64 -6.41 4.92
CA ASP A 48 -13.29 -7.04 3.76
C ASP A 48 -14.06 -6.01 2.92
N THR A 49 -14.77 -5.08 3.56
CA THR A 49 -15.44 -3.99 2.86
C THR A 49 -14.44 -3.11 2.12
N ALA A 50 -13.31 -2.77 2.75
CA ALA A 50 -12.25 -1.99 2.11
C ALA A 50 -11.63 -2.73 0.92
N LEU A 51 -11.40 -4.04 1.05
CA LEU A 51 -10.88 -4.88 -0.02
C LEU A 51 -11.85 -4.92 -1.22
N LEU A 52 -13.15 -5.06 -0.98
CA LEU A 52 -14.17 -5.00 -2.04
C LEU A 52 -14.18 -3.64 -2.74
N VAL A 53 -14.09 -2.54 -1.99
CA VAL A 53 -14.01 -1.19 -2.58
C VAL A 53 -12.76 -1.05 -3.45
N LEU A 54 -11.60 -1.51 -2.97
CA LEU A 54 -10.36 -1.47 -3.73
C LEU A 54 -10.41 -2.39 -4.98
N ALA A 55 -11.07 -3.55 -4.89
CA ALA A 55 -11.30 -4.42 -6.04
C ALA A 55 -12.16 -3.73 -7.13
N GLU A 56 -13.20 -2.98 -6.74
CA GLU A 56 -13.97 -2.18 -7.70
C GLU A 56 -13.15 -1.04 -8.31
N VAL A 57 -12.24 -0.43 -7.54
CA VAL A 57 -11.30 0.57 -8.07
C VAL A 57 -10.34 -0.07 -9.07
N ALA A 58 -9.82 -1.26 -8.77
CA ALA A 58 -8.96 -2.05 -9.66
C ALA A 58 -9.69 -2.49 -10.94
N ASN A 59 -10.97 -2.86 -10.87
CA ASN A 59 -11.78 -3.17 -12.06
C ASN A 59 -11.91 -1.98 -13.01
N VAL A 60 -12.08 -0.77 -12.47
CA VAL A 60 -12.07 0.45 -13.28
C VAL A 60 -10.69 0.68 -13.89
N ALA A 61 -9.61 0.47 -13.14
CA ALA A 61 -8.25 0.57 -13.64
C ALA A 61 -7.96 -0.41 -14.79
N ALA A 62 -8.42 -1.65 -14.69
CA ALA A 62 -8.30 -2.65 -15.74
C ALA A 62 -9.04 -2.24 -17.03
N SER A 63 -10.14 -1.48 -16.92
CA SER A 63 -10.84 -0.96 -18.09
C SER A 63 -10.03 0.10 -18.84
N PHE A 64 -9.28 0.96 -18.13
CA PHE A 64 -8.36 1.92 -18.76
C PHE A 64 -7.22 1.23 -19.51
N LEU A 65 -6.67 0.16 -18.92
CA LEU A 65 -5.66 -0.67 -19.56
C LEU A 65 -6.19 -1.30 -20.86
N ALA A 66 -7.38 -1.90 -20.82
CA ALA A 66 -7.99 -2.54 -21.97
C ALA A 66 -8.27 -1.55 -23.12
N GLU A 67 -8.66 -0.31 -22.81
CA GLU A 67 -8.86 0.73 -23.83
C GLU A 67 -7.58 1.11 -24.59
N GLU A 68 -6.40 0.90 -23.99
CA GLU A 68 -5.09 1.10 -24.60
C GLU A 68 -4.40 -0.19 -25.05
N GLY A 69 -5.11 -1.32 -25.10
CA GLY A 69 -4.59 -2.59 -25.60
C GLY A 69 -3.71 -3.34 -24.60
N TRP A 70 -3.93 -3.13 -23.30
CA TRP A 70 -3.30 -3.88 -22.23
C TRP A 70 -4.28 -4.81 -21.54
N GLU A 71 -3.85 -6.04 -21.30
CA GLU A 71 -4.60 -7.04 -20.55
C GLU A 71 -3.94 -7.27 -19.18
N VAL A 72 -4.76 -7.35 -18.13
CA VAL A 72 -4.31 -7.82 -16.81
C VAL A 72 -4.55 -9.32 -16.72
N ARG A 73 -3.50 -10.09 -16.48
CA ARG A 73 -3.57 -11.54 -16.23
C ARG A 73 -3.08 -11.88 -14.84
N TYR A 74 -3.51 -13.02 -14.34
CA TYR A 74 -2.98 -13.60 -13.11
C TYR A 74 -1.83 -14.55 -13.46
N ASP A 75 -0.66 -14.31 -12.88
CA ASP A 75 0.50 -15.18 -12.97
C ASP A 75 0.47 -16.20 -11.82
N GLU A 76 0.25 -17.47 -12.15
CA GLU A 76 0.17 -18.56 -11.16
C GLU A 76 1.52 -18.86 -10.49
N ASP A 77 2.64 -18.52 -11.14
CA ASP A 77 3.98 -18.78 -10.59
C ASP A 77 4.32 -17.78 -9.47
N THR A 78 3.92 -16.53 -9.64
CA THR A 78 4.17 -15.46 -8.67
C THR A 78 2.97 -15.15 -7.79
N ASP A 79 1.78 -15.72 -8.09
CA ASP A 79 0.50 -15.36 -7.47
C ASP A 79 0.26 -13.84 -7.55
N ARG A 80 0.49 -13.22 -8.71
CA ARG A 80 0.39 -11.75 -8.87
C ARG A 80 -0.20 -11.33 -10.22
N PRO A 81 -0.73 -10.10 -10.33
CA PRO A 81 -1.10 -9.55 -11.61
C PRO A 81 0.14 -9.29 -12.48
N VAL A 82 0.03 -9.63 -13.76
CA VAL A 82 0.96 -9.23 -14.81
C VAL A 82 0.22 -8.48 -15.90
N PHE A 83 0.88 -7.49 -16.48
CA PHE A 83 0.33 -6.62 -17.51
C PHE A 83 0.90 -7.03 -18.86
N VAL A 84 0.02 -7.35 -19.81
CA VAL A 84 0.40 -7.87 -21.12
C VAL A 84 -0.03 -6.89 -22.19
N ASP A 85 0.92 -6.40 -22.98
CA ASP A 85 0.64 -5.60 -24.17
C ASP A 85 0.09 -6.52 -25.27
N GLU A 86 -1.16 -6.32 -25.69
CA GLU A 86 -1.84 -7.21 -26.63
C GLU A 86 -1.17 -7.21 -28.02
N GLN A 87 -0.52 -6.12 -28.40
CA GLN A 87 0.09 -5.98 -29.71
C GLN A 87 1.41 -6.74 -29.83
N SER A 88 2.28 -6.62 -28.83
CA SER A 88 3.61 -7.24 -28.82
C SER A 88 3.66 -8.58 -28.09
N GLY A 89 2.69 -8.85 -27.22
CA GLY A 89 2.68 -10.00 -26.31
C GLY A 89 3.69 -9.90 -25.17
N MET A 90 4.34 -8.74 -25.00
CA MET A 90 5.29 -8.51 -23.91
C MET A 90 4.55 -8.38 -22.59
N GLN A 91 5.14 -8.94 -21.53
CA GLN A 91 4.59 -8.88 -20.17
C GLN A 91 5.50 -8.09 -19.23
N GLN A 92 4.89 -7.45 -18.25
CA GLN A 92 5.58 -6.72 -17.18
C GLN A 92 4.83 -6.85 -15.85
N ALA A 93 5.56 -6.71 -14.74
CA ALA A 93 5.00 -6.84 -13.39
C ALA A 93 4.44 -5.52 -12.83
N ALA A 94 4.92 -4.37 -13.35
CA ALA A 94 4.44 -3.06 -12.98
C ALA A 94 3.38 -2.56 -13.96
N PRO A 95 2.39 -1.75 -13.52
CA PRO A 95 1.42 -1.15 -14.44
C PRO A 95 2.12 -0.31 -15.53
N PRO A 96 1.68 -0.39 -16.79
CA PRO A 96 2.26 0.41 -17.86
C PRO A 96 1.89 1.89 -17.70
N GLN A 97 2.79 2.77 -18.16
CA GLN A 97 2.45 4.16 -18.35
C GLN A 97 1.57 4.30 -19.60
N LEU A 98 0.33 4.73 -19.39
CA LEU A 98 -0.65 4.92 -20.45
C LEU A 98 -0.54 6.33 -21.04
N ALA A 99 -0.73 6.44 -22.36
CA ALA A 99 -0.61 7.73 -23.04
C ALA A 99 -1.79 8.65 -22.68
N SER A 100 -2.99 8.10 -22.46
CA SER A 100 -4.18 8.87 -22.09
C SER A 100 -4.12 9.46 -20.69
N THR A 101 -3.25 8.94 -19.83
CA THR A 101 -3.13 9.33 -18.42
C THR A 101 -1.79 9.99 -18.08
N ALA A 102 -0.98 10.28 -19.09
CA ALA A 102 0.34 10.88 -18.91
C ALA A 102 0.25 12.19 -18.10
N GLY A 103 0.94 12.23 -16.96
CA GLY A 103 0.97 13.38 -16.06
C GLY A 103 -0.24 13.51 -15.13
N ASP A 104 -1.20 12.58 -15.15
CA ASP A 104 -2.29 12.52 -14.17
C ASP A 104 -1.99 11.49 -13.08
N TRP A 105 -1.47 11.97 -11.95
CA TRP A 105 -1.15 11.12 -10.80
C TRP A 105 -2.36 10.33 -10.28
N ARG A 106 -3.59 10.82 -10.49
CA ARG A 106 -4.79 10.11 -10.02
C ARG A 106 -5.05 8.88 -10.86
N ALA A 107 -4.81 8.95 -12.16
CA ALA A 107 -4.84 7.78 -13.01
C ALA A 107 -3.65 6.86 -12.73
N ALA A 108 -2.45 7.40 -12.50
CA ALA A 108 -1.28 6.57 -12.13
C ALA A 108 -1.59 5.75 -10.86
N LEU A 109 -2.02 6.41 -9.78
CA LEU A 109 -2.41 5.72 -8.55
C LEU A 109 -3.60 4.77 -8.75
N LEU A 110 -4.57 5.13 -9.61
CA LEU A 110 -5.66 4.24 -9.97
C LEU A 110 -5.13 2.94 -10.60
N LEU A 111 -4.19 3.03 -11.54
CA LEU A 111 -3.55 1.86 -12.15
C LEU A 111 -2.73 1.06 -11.14
N GLU A 112 -1.99 1.72 -10.26
CA GLU A 112 -1.25 1.08 -9.17
C GLU A 112 -2.16 0.27 -8.23
N THR A 113 -3.44 0.64 -8.05
CA THR A 113 -4.33 -0.15 -7.18
C THR A 113 -4.45 -1.63 -7.56
N LEU A 114 -4.20 -1.99 -8.83
CA LEU A 114 -4.16 -3.38 -9.29
C LEU A 114 -3.06 -4.19 -8.59
N THR A 115 -1.95 -3.57 -8.23
CA THR A 115 -0.82 -4.24 -7.56
C THR A 115 -0.81 -4.02 -6.04
N LEU A 116 -1.40 -2.93 -5.54
CA LEU A 116 -1.37 -2.56 -4.13
C LEU A 116 -2.23 -3.45 -3.21
N VAL A 117 -3.25 -4.09 -3.76
CA VAL A 117 -4.23 -4.89 -2.99
C VAL A 117 -3.76 -6.30 -2.66
N GLN A 118 -2.61 -6.72 -3.20
CA GLN A 118 -2.07 -8.05 -3.00
C GLN A 118 -0.69 -7.99 -2.32
N PRO A 119 -0.43 -8.84 -1.32
CA PRO A 119 0.91 -8.97 -0.76
C PRO A 119 1.93 -9.40 -1.82
N LEU A 120 3.16 -8.93 -1.70
CA LEU A 120 4.30 -9.33 -2.51
C LEU A 120 4.77 -10.75 -2.16
N ALA A 121 4.72 -11.10 -0.88
CA ALA A 121 5.20 -12.37 -0.34
C ALA A 121 4.78 -12.49 1.14
N THR A 122 5.20 -13.58 1.78
CA THR A 122 5.09 -13.77 3.22
C THR A 122 6.47 -13.62 3.86
N ASP A 123 6.53 -12.91 4.99
CA ASP A 123 7.75 -12.82 5.79
C ASP A 123 8.07 -14.20 6.40
N PRO A 124 9.24 -14.79 6.12
CA PRO A 124 9.56 -16.16 6.53
C PRO A 124 9.77 -16.31 8.04
N THR A 125 9.94 -15.21 8.78
CA THR A 125 10.19 -15.22 10.23
C THR A 125 8.89 -15.07 11.00
N THR A 126 7.99 -14.20 10.53
CA THR A 126 6.77 -13.80 11.23
C THR A 126 5.51 -14.43 10.65
N GLY A 127 5.57 -14.98 9.43
CA GLY A 127 4.40 -15.47 8.70
C GLY A 127 3.45 -14.35 8.24
N ALA A 128 3.84 -13.09 8.41
CA ALA A 128 2.99 -11.96 8.05
C ALA A 128 3.08 -11.64 6.54
N PRO A 129 1.98 -11.22 5.89
CA PRO A 129 2.03 -10.75 4.51
C PRO A 129 2.88 -9.47 4.40
N ARG A 130 3.78 -9.46 3.42
CA ARG A 130 4.58 -8.30 3.01
C ARG A 130 3.82 -7.55 1.93
N TRP A 131 3.48 -6.30 2.18
CA TRP A 131 2.72 -5.46 1.25
C TRP A 131 3.66 -4.60 0.41
N PRO A 132 3.31 -4.30 -0.86
CA PRO A 132 4.08 -3.32 -1.65
C PRO A 132 4.07 -1.95 -0.99
N VAL A 133 2.95 -1.59 -0.35
CA VAL A 133 2.83 -0.41 0.49
C VAL A 133 2.18 -0.80 1.79
N ARG A 134 2.85 -0.54 2.91
CA ARG A 134 2.34 -0.80 4.25
C ARG A 134 2.04 0.50 4.96
N VAL A 135 0.80 0.69 5.37
CA VAL A 135 0.37 1.88 6.12
C VAL A 135 0.65 1.67 7.60
N LEU A 136 1.59 2.43 8.15
CA LEU A 136 1.97 2.36 9.56
C LEU A 136 1.09 3.26 10.41
N ARG A 137 0.80 4.44 9.89
CA ARG A 137 -0.07 5.42 10.55
C ARG A 137 -0.77 6.27 9.51
N HIS A 138 -2.06 6.45 9.69
CA HIS A 138 -2.83 7.45 8.97
C HIS A 138 -3.58 8.32 9.99
N VAL A 139 -3.46 9.63 9.85
CA VAL A 139 -4.21 10.62 10.61
C VAL A 139 -5.08 11.36 9.61
N PRO A 140 -6.41 11.17 9.65
CA PRO A 140 -7.29 11.88 8.74
C PRO A 140 -7.26 13.38 9.04
N GLY A 141 -7.44 14.20 8.00
CA GLY A 141 -7.67 15.63 8.19
C GLY A 141 -8.93 15.88 9.01
N ALA A 142 -8.99 17.02 9.72
CA ALA A 142 -10.20 17.42 10.41
C ALA A 142 -11.37 17.53 9.41
N VAL A 143 -12.54 16.99 9.78
CA VAL A 143 -13.71 16.88 8.88
C VAL A 143 -14.18 18.24 8.34
N ASP A 144 -13.96 19.31 9.11
CA ASP A 144 -14.31 20.69 8.72
C ASP A 144 -13.18 21.43 7.99
N SER A 145 -12.03 20.78 7.80
CA SER A 145 -10.90 21.38 7.11
C SER A 145 -11.16 21.42 5.61
N GLN A 146 -11.05 22.60 5.02
CA GLN A 146 -10.97 22.75 3.56
C GLN A 146 -9.56 22.55 3.02
N ASP A 147 -8.57 22.33 3.90
CA ASP A 147 -7.19 22.08 3.50
C ASP A 147 -7.05 20.63 2.96
N PRO A 148 -6.78 20.44 1.66
CA PRO A 148 -6.57 19.11 1.10
C PRO A 148 -5.31 18.42 1.66
N LEU A 149 -4.40 19.17 2.31
CA LEU A 149 -3.18 18.69 2.94
C LEU A 149 -3.35 18.45 4.45
N ALA A 150 -4.58 18.31 4.93
CA ALA A 150 -4.86 18.12 6.36
C ALA A 150 -4.59 16.70 6.85
N SER A 151 -4.58 15.70 5.98
CA SER A 151 -4.23 14.32 6.35
C SER A 151 -2.72 14.12 6.39
N LEU A 152 -2.28 13.22 7.26
CA LEU A 152 -0.88 12.79 7.36
C LEU A 152 -0.82 11.27 7.35
N SER A 153 0.08 10.71 6.55
CA SER A 153 0.30 9.27 6.48
C SER A 153 1.79 8.96 6.59
N VAL A 154 2.12 7.90 7.32
CA VAL A 154 3.45 7.29 7.31
C VAL A 154 3.30 5.87 6.79
N MET A 155 4.09 5.54 5.78
CA MET A 155 3.99 4.27 5.05
C MET A 155 5.39 3.73 4.75
N ASP A 156 5.50 2.41 4.69
CA ASP A 156 6.67 1.74 4.10
C ASP A 156 6.33 1.36 2.66
N LEU A 157 7.22 1.69 1.72
CA LEU A 157 7.12 1.34 0.31
C LEU A 157 8.23 0.34 0.00
N ALA A 158 7.87 -0.84 -0.48
CA ALA A 158 8.84 -1.85 -0.89
C ALA A 158 9.69 -1.31 -2.06
N LEU A 159 11.00 -1.54 -2.02
CA LEU A 159 11.90 -1.12 -3.09
C LEU A 159 11.85 -2.14 -4.24
N GLU A 160 11.65 -1.67 -5.48
CA GLU A 160 11.58 -2.56 -6.66
C GLU A 160 12.93 -3.24 -6.98
N GLU A 161 14.05 -2.56 -6.70
CA GLU A 161 15.42 -3.06 -6.92
C GLU A 161 16.14 -3.49 -5.63
N GLY A 162 15.43 -3.50 -4.49
CA GLY A 162 16.00 -3.83 -3.18
C GLY A 162 16.06 -5.32 -2.87
N ASP A 163 16.81 -5.67 -1.84
CA ASP A 163 16.76 -7.02 -1.27
C ASP A 163 15.38 -7.31 -0.65
N ASP A 164 15.07 -8.59 -0.49
CA ASP A 164 13.80 -9.07 0.06
C ASP A 164 13.48 -8.45 1.43
N GLY A 165 12.50 -7.54 1.46
CA GLY A 165 12.06 -6.85 2.68
C GLY A 165 12.68 -5.46 2.88
N GLU A 166 13.50 -4.98 1.95
CA GLU A 166 13.91 -3.58 1.91
C GLU A 166 12.72 -2.69 1.55
N CYS A 167 12.59 -1.60 2.29
CA CYS A 167 11.57 -0.60 2.07
C CYS A 167 12.12 0.78 2.39
N THR A 168 11.53 1.78 1.77
CA THR A 168 11.71 3.17 2.19
C THR A 168 10.51 3.63 2.99
N ARG A 169 10.75 4.41 4.05
CA ARG A 169 9.69 4.94 4.89
C ARG A 169 9.40 6.38 4.51
N VAL A 170 8.18 6.63 4.09
CA VAL A 170 7.76 7.95 3.61
C VAL A 170 6.76 8.62 4.53
N LEU A 171 6.85 9.94 4.59
CA LEU A 171 5.85 10.84 5.15
C LEU A 171 5.06 11.49 4.01
N VAL A 172 3.75 11.28 3.99
CA VAL A 172 2.85 11.88 3.00
C VAL A 172 1.87 12.82 3.68
N ARG A 173 1.70 14.00 3.09
CA ARG A 173 0.70 14.98 3.51
C ARG A 173 -0.35 15.16 2.42
N GLY A 174 -1.62 15.08 2.81
CA GLY A 174 -2.74 15.05 1.87
C GLY A 174 -2.93 13.69 1.17
N PRO A 175 -3.56 13.66 -0.02
CA PRO A 175 -3.68 12.47 -0.85
C PRO A 175 -2.31 11.98 -1.29
N TRP A 176 -2.04 10.69 -1.12
CA TRP A 176 -0.86 10.05 -1.69
C TRP A 176 -0.99 9.96 -3.21
N MET A 177 0.10 10.21 -3.94
CA MET A 177 0.11 10.36 -5.39
C MET A 177 0.62 9.13 -6.15
N GLY A 178 0.85 8.01 -5.46
CA GLY A 178 1.47 6.81 -6.04
C GLY A 178 2.90 6.61 -5.59
N SER A 179 3.47 5.47 -5.94
CA SER A 179 4.80 5.03 -5.49
C SER A 179 5.92 5.95 -6.01
N ASP A 180 5.72 6.55 -7.18
CA ASP A 180 6.62 7.55 -7.78
C ASP A 180 6.21 9.01 -7.45
N GLY A 181 5.23 9.21 -6.58
CA GLY A 181 4.70 10.53 -6.23
C GLY A 181 5.56 11.27 -5.20
N ASP A 182 5.50 12.60 -5.21
CA ASP A 182 6.20 13.42 -4.22
C ASP A 182 5.78 13.09 -2.78
N VAL A 183 6.76 13.09 -1.87
CA VAL A 183 6.60 12.88 -0.42
C VAL A 183 7.21 14.04 0.37
N GLU A 184 6.75 14.25 1.60
CA GLU A 184 7.25 15.32 2.48
C GLU A 184 8.58 14.95 3.17
N GLY A 185 8.86 13.66 3.28
CA GLY A 185 10.10 13.15 3.88
C GLY A 185 10.24 11.67 3.63
N GLU A 186 11.48 11.21 3.61
CA GLU A 186 11.87 9.84 3.30
C GLU A 186 13.03 9.44 4.22
N VAL A 187 13.03 8.20 4.69
CA VAL A 187 14.14 7.65 5.49
C VAL A 187 14.24 6.15 5.29
N ASP A 188 15.47 5.62 5.31
CA ASP A 188 15.70 4.18 5.40
C ASP A 188 15.39 3.69 6.83
N PRO A 189 14.37 2.83 7.03
CA PRO A 189 14.01 2.32 8.34
C PRO A 189 15.07 1.39 8.96
N ASN A 190 16.06 0.94 8.20
CA ASN A 190 17.15 0.12 8.72
C ASN A 190 18.37 0.95 9.15
N GLU A 191 18.39 2.24 8.83
CA GLU A 191 19.49 3.12 9.20
C GLU A 191 19.45 3.46 10.71
N PRO A 192 20.59 3.41 11.42
CA PRO A 192 20.63 3.75 12.84
C PRO A 192 20.17 5.21 13.09
N PRO A 193 19.43 5.48 14.19
CA PRO A 193 19.02 6.83 14.54
C PRO A 193 20.20 7.81 14.63
N GLY A 194 20.06 8.98 13.99
CA GLY A 194 21.06 10.05 14.04
C GLY A 194 22.15 10.00 12.97
N THR A 195 22.03 9.11 11.98
CA THR A 195 23.00 8.95 10.89
C THR A 195 22.75 9.93 9.74
N ALA A 196 21.49 10.07 9.28
CA ALA A 196 21.11 11.03 8.23
C ALA A 196 19.63 11.45 8.34
N LEU A 197 19.31 12.41 9.23
CA LEU A 197 18.01 13.09 9.22
C LEU A 197 18.22 14.50 8.69
N ASP A 198 17.74 14.78 7.47
CA ASP A 198 17.93 16.07 6.81
C ASP A 198 16.78 17.03 7.12
N SER A 199 15.63 16.52 7.59
CA SER A 199 14.44 17.30 7.89
C SER A 199 13.65 16.83 9.12
N TRP A 200 12.76 17.70 9.62
CA TRP A 200 11.75 17.32 10.63
C TRP A 200 10.72 16.30 10.10
N GLY A 201 10.53 16.24 8.77
CA GLY A 201 9.72 15.23 8.11
C GLY A 201 10.32 13.84 8.31
N ASP A 202 11.62 13.71 8.06
CA ASP A 202 12.38 12.47 8.19
C ASP A 202 12.37 11.99 9.65
N ALA A 203 12.49 12.92 10.61
CA ALA A 203 12.37 12.58 12.03
C ALA A 203 10.99 12.02 12.40
N THR A 204 9.92 12.50 11.76
CA THR A 204 8.56 11.99 11.96
C THR A 204 8.39 10.60 11.34
N ALA A 205 8.92 10.40 10.12
CA ALA A 205 8.96 9.10 9.46
C ALA A 205 9.75 8.09 10.32
N ALA A 206 10.92 8.46 10.82
CA ALA A 206 11.75 7.65 11.71
C ALA A 206 11.06 7.36 13.06
N ALA A 207 10.30 8.31 13.63
CA ALA A 207 9.56 8.06 14.87
C ALA A 207 8.52 6.93 14.73
N ALA A 208 7.91 6.77 13.54
CA ALA A 208 7.04 5.63 13.28
C ALA A 208 7.78 4.28 13.35
N LEU A 209 9.10 4.26 13.10
CA LEU A 209 9.91 3.03 13.21
C LEU A 209 10.06 2.60 14.65
N ALA A 210 10.34 3.57 15.52
CA ALA A 210 10.40 3.32 16.94
C ALA A 210 9.06 2.79 17.47
N LEU A 211 7.92 3.28 16.97
CA LEU A 211 6.59 2.78 17.35
C LEU A 211 6.38 1.33 16.91
N GLU A 212 6.81 0.96 15.70
CA GLU A 212 6.68 -0.41 15.21
C GLU A 212 7.61 -1.38 15.97
N LEU A 213 8.88 -1.02 16.16
CA LEU A 213 9.84 -1.82 16.93
C LEU A 213 9.41 -1.97 18.39
N GLY A 214 8.85 -0.92 18.98
CA GLY A 214 8.26 -0.93 20.32
C GLY A 214 7.03 -1.83 20.44
N ALA A 215 6.18 -1.86 19.43
CA ALA A 215 5.03 -2.77 19.38
C ALA A 215 5.45 -4.24 19.25
N ARG A 216 6.50 -4.53 18.46
CA ARG A 216 7.06 -5.89 18.31
C ARG A 216 7.73 -6.41 19.59
N SER A 217 8.28 -5.52 20.41
CA SER A 217 8.95 -5.89 21.68
C SER A 217 7.99 -5.94 22.89
N GLY A 218 6.75 -5.45 22.76
CA GLY A 218 5.71 -5.52 23.79
C GLY A 218 4.74 -6.71 23.69
N GLY A 219 4.86 -7.56 22.65
CA GLY A 219 3.99 -8.72 22.40
C GLY A 219 4.42 -10.04 23.09
N SER A 220 5.49 -10.02 23.89
CA SER A 220 5.95 -11.16 24.69
C SER A 220 5.60 -10.94 26.17
N GLY A 221 4.32 -11.14 26.50
CA GLY A 221 3.80 -11.10 27.88
C GLY A 221 2.69 -12.11 28.08
#